data_AF-A0A1B4V6K2-F1
#
_entry.id   AF-A0A1B4V6K2-F1
#
_cell.length_a   1.000
_cell.length_b   1.000
_cell.length_c   1.000
_cell.angle_alpha   90.00
_cell.angle_beta   90.00
_cell.angle_gamma   90.00
#
_symmetry.space_group_name_H-M   'P 1'
#
loop_
_entity.id
_entity.type
_entity.pdbx_description
1 polymer ?
#
loop_
_entity_poly.entity_id
_entity_poly.type
_entity_poly.pdbx_seq_one_letter_code
_entity_poly.pdbx_strand_id
1 'polypeptide(L)'
;MTLTLDPVEVRVLGCLVEKELTTPDGYPLSLAALTAACNQRSSREPVMNLDEATVLDKVNALIEKHLVSERSGAGSRVAKFVHRLTGHLREAEDFSQPQRAALGP
;
A
#
# COMPACT_ATOMS: atom_id res chain seq x y z
N MET A 1 8.83 -11.62 12.20
CA MET A 1 7.41 -11.28 12.45
C MET A 1 6.65 -11.47 11.15
N THR A 2 5.63 -12.32 11.11
CA THR A 2 4.74 -12.42 9.94
C THR A 2 3.76 -11.26 10.00
N LEU A 3 3.83 -10.36 9.02
CA LEU A 3 2.89 -9.24 8.91
C LEU A 3 1.54 -9.78 8.41
N THR A 4 0.52 -9.80 9.27
CA THR A 4 -0.84 -10.20 8.89
C THR A 4 -1.64 -8.94 8.54
N LEU A 5 -2.08 -8.87 7.29
CA LEU A 5 -2.93 -7.79 6.77
C LEU A 5 -4.30 -8.36 6.40
N ASP A 6 -5.35 -7.61 6.69
CA ASP A 6 -6.68 -7.93 6.20
C ASP A 6 -6.82 -7.64 4.68
N PRO A 7 -7.81 -8.22 3.98
CA PRO A 7 -7.95 -8.04 2.54
C PRO A 7 -8.10 -6.57 2.09
N VAL A 8 -8.69 -5.72 2.92
CA VAL A 8 -8.87 -4.30 2.65
C VAL A 8 -7.56 -3.53 2.89
N GLU A 9 -6.81 -3.87 3.93
CA GLU A 9 -5.45 -3.34 4.13
C GLU A 9 -4.52 -3.67 2.96
N VAL A 10 -4.54 -4.92 2.49
CA VAL A 10 -3.79 -5.34 1.30
C VAL A 10 -4.23 -4.53 0.07
N ARG A 11 -5.54 -4.31 -0.09
CA ARG A 11 -6.08 -3.50 -1.18
C ARG A 11 -5.58 -2.06 -1.12
N VAL A 12 -5.68 -1.40 0.03
CA VAL A 12 -5.26 -0.02 0.24
C VAL A 12 -3.76 0.14 -0.06
N LEU A 13 -2.94 -0.76 0.48
CA LEU A 13 -1.49 -0.73 0.28
C LEU A 13 -1.12 -0.99 -1.19
N GLY A 14 -1.76 -1.97 -1.83
CA GLY A 14 -1.56 -2.26 -3.25
C GLY A 14 -1.94 -1.10 -4.17
N CYS A 15 -3.02 -0.38 -3.83
CA CYS A 15 -3.42 0.82 -4.59
C CYS A 15 -2.37 1.93 -4.49
N LEU A 16 -1.77 2.16 -3.31
CA LEU A 16 -0.72 3.15 -3.15
C LEU A 16 0.53 2.79 -3.99
N VAL A 17 0.96 1.52 -3.95
CA VAL A 17 2.12 1.03 -4.72
C VAL A 17 1.88 1.13 -6.22
N GLU A 18 0.73 0.66 -6.69
CA GLU A 18 0.40 0.71 -8.11
C GLU A 18 0.36 2.16 -8.62
N LYS A 19 -0.21 3.09 -7.85
CA LYS A 19 -0.33 4.48 -8.27
C LYS A 19 0.99 5.25 -8.19
N GLU A 20 1.89 4.91 -7.27
CA GLU A 20 3.26 5.44 -7.31
C GLU A 20 3.96 5.06 -8.62
N LEU A 21 3.82 3.80 -9.05
CA LEU A 21 4.49 3.27 -10.25
C LEU A 21 3.83 3.71 -11.56
N THR A 22 2.51 3.72 -11.62
CA THR A 22 1.75 3.94 -12.88
C THR A 22 1.33 5.38 -13.08
N THR A 23 1.15 6.14 -12.00
CA THR A 23 0.61 7.51 -12.04
C THR A 23 1.33 8.43 -11.05
N PRO A 24 2.66 8.65 -11.21
CA PRO A 24 3.46 9.42 -10.24
C PRO A 24 2.98 10.87 -10.09
N ASP A 25 2.41 11.48 -11.13
CA ASP A 25 1.86 12.85 -11.07
C ASP A 25 0.68 12.98 -10.09
N GLY A 26 -0.06 11.89 -9.89
CA GLY A 26 -1.19 11.83 -8.95
C GLY A 26 -0.79 11.45 -7.53
N TYR A 27 0.47 11.08 -7.29
CA TYR A 27 0.97 10.62 -6.01
C TYR A 27 1.69 11.75 -5.26
N PRO A 28 1.47 11.94 -3.93
CA PRO A 28 0.69 11.10 -3.02
C PRO A 28 -0.84 11.25 -3.14
N LEU A 29 -1.57 10.20 -2.79
CA LEU A 29 -3.04 10.12 -2.95
C LEU A 29 -3.77 10.77 -1.78
N SER A 30 -4.84 11.51 -2.05
CA SER A 30 -5.83 11.90 -1.01
C SER A 30 -6.72 10.72 -0.63
N LEU A 31 -7.48 10.84 0.47
CA LEU A 31 -8.46 9.81 0.88
C LEU A 31 -9.46 9.46 -0.24
N ALA A 32 -9.99 10.48 -0.91
CA ALA A 32 -10.93 10.30 -2.02
C ALA A 32 -10.30 9.56 -3.20
N ALA A 33 -9.07 9.93 -3.58
CA ALA A 33 -8.34 9.28 -4.67
C ALA A 33 -7.98 7.83 -4.32
N LEU A 34 -7.61 7.56 -3.07
CA LEU A 34 -7.33 6.23 -2.56
C LEU A 34 -8.58 5.34 -2.56
N THR A 35 -9.72 5.88 -2.13
CA THR A 35 -11.01 5.18 -2.13
C THR A 35 -11.43 4.81 -3.56
N ALA A 36 -11.31 5.77 -4.49
CA ALA A 36 -11.57 5.52 -5.91
C ALA A 36 -10.65 4.42 -6.49
N ALA A 37 -9.36 4.42 -6.11
CA ALA A 37 -8.41 3.39 -6.54
C ALA A 37 -8.74 1.99 -5.97
N CYS A 38 -9.24 1.91 -4.74
CA CYS A 38 -9.66 0.66 -4.11
C CYS A 38 -10.89 0.04 -4.80
N ASN A 39 -11.78 0.90 -5.28
CA ASN A 39 -13.05 0.56 -5.93
C ASN A 39 -12.96 0.48 -7.47
N GLN A 40 -11.75 0.57 -8.04
CA GLN A 40 -11.55 0.50 -9.48
C GLN A 40 -12.05 -0.85 -10.03
N ARG A 41 -12.82 -0.83 -11.14
CA ARG A 41 -13.42 -2.05 -11.72
C ARG A 41 -12.45 -2.87 -12.56
N SER A 42 -11.40 -2.23 -13.07
CA SER A 42 -10.30 -2.86 -13.81
C SER A 42 -9.14 -3.13 -12.86
N SER A 43 -8.44 -4.25 -13.06
CA SER A 43 -7.24 -4.61 -12.28
C SER A 43 -7.47 -4.79 -10.77
N ARG A 44 -8.70 -5.18 -10.38
CA ARG A 44 -9.08 -5.51 -9.00
C ARG A 44 -9.84 -6.83 -8.95
N GLU A 45 -9.29 -7.79 -8.23
CA GLU A 45 -9.93 -9.06 -7.93
C GLU A 45 -9.83 -9.32 -6.41
N PRO A 46 -10.96 -9.39 -5.68
CA PRO A 46 -12.33 -9.05 -6.10
C PRO A 46 -12.53 -7.52 -6.26
N VAL A 47 -13.50 -7.13 -7.08
CA VAL A 47 -13.99 -5.74 -7.10
C VAL A 47 -14.63 -5.44 -5.75
N MET A 48 -14.22 -4.34 -5.12
CA MET A 48 -14.75 -3.89 -3.83
C MET A 48 -15.56 -2.61 -4.01
N ASN A 49 -16.44 -2.33 -3.04
CA ASN A 49 -17.16 -1.07 -2.93
C ASN A 49 -17.05 -0.57 -1.49
N LEU A 50 -15.93 0.07 -1.19
CA LEU A 50 -15.58 0.61 0.13
C LEU A 50 -16.03 2.07 0.23
N ASP A 51 -16.53 2.46 1.40
CA ASP A 51 -16.72 3.87 1.74
C ASP A 51 -15.41 4.51 2.24
N GLU A 52 -15.38 5.85 2.25
CA GLU A 52 -14.19 6.59 2.67
C GLU A 52 -13.85 6.35 4.16
N ALA A 53 -14.84 6.10 5.01
CA ALA A 53 -14.63 5.84 6.43
C ALA A 53 -13.88 4.52 6.66
N THR A 54 -14.24 3.47 5.93
CA THR A 54 -13.57 2.18 5.95
C THR A 54 -12.14 2.33 5.43
N VAL A 55 -11.94 3.02 4.30
CA VAL A 55 -10.60 3.25 3.74
C VAL A 55 -9.73 4.07 4.71
N LEU A 56 -10.32 5.06 5.39
CA LEU A 56 -9.63 5.87 6.40
C LEU A 56 -9.20 5.02 7.60
N ASP A 57 -10.09 4.17 8.12
CA ASP A 57 -9.77 3.25 9.20
C ASP A 57 -8.58 2.33 8.83
N LYS A 58 -8.62 1.75 7.62
CA LYS A 58 -7.56 0.85 7.14
C LYS A 58 -6.25 1.56 6.85
N VAL A 59 -6.27 2.77 6.28
CA VAL A 59 -5.02 3.51 6.05
C VAL A 59 -4.39 3.95 7.38
N ASN A 60 -5.20 4.27 8.40
CA ASN A 60 -4.70 4.56 9.74
C ASN A 60 -4.07 3.32 10.41
N ALA A 61 -4.71 2.15 10.32
CA ALA A 61 -4.12 0.90 10.78
C ALA A 61 -2.79 0.59 10.07
N LEU A 62 -2.67 0.88 8.77
CA LEU A 62 -1.41 0.74 8.03
C LEU A 62 -0.35 1.78 8.43
N ILE A 63 -0.74 2.97 8.86
CA ILE A 63 0.17 3.98 9.43
C ILE A 63 0.72 3.50 10.78
N GLU A 64 -0.13 2.93 11.65
CA GLU A 64 0.27 2.32 12.92
C GLU A 64 1.24 1.15 12.71
N LYS A 65 1.05 0.37 11.64
CA LYS A 65 1.97 -0.70 11.20
C LYS A 65 3.23 -0.18 10.49
N HIS A 66 3.41 1.13 10.38
CA HIS A 66 4.52 1.79 9.67
C HIS A 66 4.64 1.44 8.18
N LEU A 67 3.58 0.94 7.55
CA LEU A 67 3.55 0.60 6.12
C LEU A 67 3.14 1.78 5.26
N VAL A 68 2.44 2.76 5.84
CA VAL A 68 1.98 3.99 5.19
C VAL A 68 2.42 5.22 6.00
N SER A 69 2.51 6.37 5.34
CA SER A 69 2.73 7.68 5.94
C SER A 69 1.65 8.63 5.49
N GLU A 70 1.19 9.47 6.40
CA GLU A 70 0.48 10.69 6.04
C GLU A 70 1.50 11.79 5.70
N ARG A 71 1.25 12.50 4.60
CA ARG A 71 1.98 13.68 4.12
C ARG A 71 0.97 14.82 4.06
N SER A 72 1.07 15.71 5.02
CA SER A 72 0.32 16.97 5.03
C SER A 72 1.30 18.10 4.76
N GLY A 73 1.23 18.68 3.56
CA GLY A 73 2.10 19.80 3.17
C GLY A 73 1.80 21.04 4.01
N ALA A 74 2.82 21.84 4.32
CA ALA A 74 2.64 23.09 5.07
C ALA A 74 1.61 23.99 4.34
N GLY A 75 0.41 24.13 4.92
CA GLY A 75 -0.71 24.91 4.36
C GLY A 75 -1.79 24.12 3.63
N SER A 76 -1.59 22.82 3.34
CA SER A 76 -2.64 21.96 2.77
C SER A 76 -3.49 21.34 3.89
N ARG A 77 -4.81 21.55 3.84
CA ARG A 77 -5.78 20.93 4.77
C ARG A 77 -6.13 19.49 4.41
N VAL A 78 -5.70 19.02 3.23
CA VAL A 78 -6.03 17.69 2.73
C VAL A 78 -4.86 16.76 3.03
N ALA A 79 -5.11 15.77 3.89
CA ALA A 79 -4.20 14.67 4.16
C ALA A 79 -3.95 13.86 2.88
N LYS A 80 -2.68 13.55 2.62
CA LYS A 80 -2.28 12.66 1.53
C LYS A 80 -1.50 11.47 2.08
N PHE A 81 -1.56 10.33 1.42
CA PHE A 81 -1.00 9.07 1.90
C PHE A 81 0.09 8.56 0.94
N VAL A 82 1.14 7.99 1.52
CA VAL A 82 2.35 7.46 0.86
C VAL A 82 2.69 6.09 1.44
N HIS A 83 2.95 5.07 0.64
CA HIS A 83 3.45 3.79 1.15
C HIS A 83 4.94 3.86 1.52
N ARG A 84 5.38 3.06 2.48
CA ARG A 84 6.78 2.94 2.92
C ARG A 84 7.49 1.66 2.44
N LEU A 85 6.85 0.90 1.54
CA LEU A 85 7.38 -0.39 1.07
C LEU A 85 8.70 -0.29 0.30
N THR A 86 9.11 0.89 -0.18
CA THR A 86 10.40 1.11 -0.87
C THR A 86 11.62 0.81 0.00
N GLY A 87 11.50 0.84 1.34
CA GLY A 87 12.56 0.41 2.25
C GLY A 87 12.57 -1.09 2.54
N HIS A 88 11.39 -1.73 2.58
CA HIS A 88 11.23 -3.12 3.01
C HIS A 88 11.35 -4.16 1.89
N LEU A 89 11.22 -3.76 0.61
CA LEU A 89 11.50 -4.68 -0.50
C LEU A 89 12.96 -5.10 -0.56
N ARG A 90 13.88 -4.30 0.01
CA ARG A 90 15.29 -4.68 0.17
C ARG A 90 15.49 -5.81 1.19
N GLU A 91 14.64 -5.90 2.20
CA GLU A 91 14.65 -6.98 3.20
C GLU A 91 13.83 -8.19 2.75
N ALA A 92 12.89 -8.02 1.82
CA ALA A 92 12.14 -9.12 1.21
C ALA A 92 12.94 -9.88 0.14
N GLU A 93 13.98 -9.27 -0.45
CA GLU A 93 14.95 -9.99 -1.30
C GLU A 93 15.86 -10.96 -0.49
N ASP A 94 15.90 -10.85 0.84
CA ASP A 94 16.60 -11.83 1.71
C ASP A 94 15.79 -13.11 1.97
N PHE A 95 14.56 -13.23 1.44
CA PHE A 95 13.72 -14.42 1.64
C PHE A 95 13.95 -15.58 0.65
N SER A 96 15.07 -15.61 -0.09
CA SER A 96 15.41 -16.76 -0.92
C SER A 96 16.88 -17.21 -0.92
N GLN A 97 17.51 -17.45 0.22
CA GLN A 97 18.67 -18.38 0.28
C GLN A 97 18.73 -19.22 1.56
N PRO A 98 17.95 -20.33 1.62
CA PRO A 98 18.56 -21.58 2.14
C PRO A 98 18.57 -22.75 1.14
N GLN A 99 18.01 -22.61 -0.06
CA GLN A 99 17.86 -23.73 -1.00
C GLN A 99 18.85 -23.74 -2.18
N ARG A 100 19.99 -23.04 -2.08
CA ARG A 100 21.10 -23.14 -3.04
C ARG A 100 22.16 -24.21 -2.69
N ALA A 101 21.87 -25.10 -1.73
CA ALA A 101 22.82 -26.14 -1.29
C ALA A 101 22.42 -27.58 -1.66
N ALA A 102 21.58 -27.80 -2.69
CA ALA A 102 21.12 -29.15 -3.06
C ALA A 102 21.43 -29.59 -4.51
N LEU A 103 22.08 -28.77 -5.33
CA LEU A 103 22.67 -29.24 -6.58
C LEU A 103 24.09 -28.69 -6.69
N GLY A 104 25.06 -29.61 -6.57
CA GLY A 104 26.48 -29.40 -6.89
C GLY A 104 26.70 -29.14 -8.38
N PRO A 105 27.95 -29.21 -8.87
CA PRO A 105 29.02 -30.12 -8.44
C PRO A 105 29.93 -29.62 -7.31
#